data_AF-A7I040-F1
#
_entry.id   AF-A7I040-F1
#
_cell.length_a   1.000
_cell.length_b   1.000
_cell.length_c   1.000
_cell.angle_alpha   90.00
_cell.angle_beta   90.00
_cell.angle_gamma   90.00
#
_symmetry.space_group_name_H-M   'P 1'
#
loop_
_entity.id
_entity.type
_entity.pdbx_description
1 polymer ?
#
loop_
_entity_poly.entity_id
_entity_poly.type
_entity_poly.pdbx_seq_one_letter_code
_entity_poly.pdbx_strand_id
1 'polypeptide(L)'
;MIRTKYNIELNIDDEVFHIEVREPNLKEKKELELSVKESKELLNSLSENENKRANLNRQIKENTEMIEINKELSKQSIKDKFSLFLENKTLIKKNKELNLEINKLKLPDFTEIDTKFENALNIKNEMLISGIDKEKLLNALKQKGIKNSYFWDILSKEIAKEQEKK
;
A
#
# COMPACT_ATOMS: atom_id res chain seq x y z
N MET A 1 -9.26 30.73 15.33
CA MET A 1 -8.52 29.53 15.79
C MET A 1 -7.05 29.83 15.58
N ILE A 2 -6.25 29.85 16.65
CA ILE A 2 -4.81 30.14 16.56
C ILE A 2 -4.18 29.03 15.72
N ARG A 3 -3.53 29.38 14.60
CA ARG A 3 -2.81 28.41 13.77
C ARG A 3 -1.52 28.07 14.51
N THR A 4 -1.40 26.87 15.05
CA THR A 4 -0.14 26.39 15.62
C THR A 4 0.89 26.34 14.49
N LYS A 5 2.01 27.04 14.70
CA LYS A 5 3.14 27.10 13.79
C LYS A 5 4.39 26.56 14.49
N TYR A 6 5.19 25.83 13.73
CA TYR A 6 6.48 25.30 14.13
C TYR A 6 7.54 25.85 13.19
N ASN A 7 8.60 26.41 13.76
CA ASN A 7 9.77 26.82 13.01
C ASN A 7 10.72 25.64 13.02
N ILE A 8 10.99 25.07 11.85
CA ILE A 8 11.80 23.87 11.71
C ILE A 8 13.06 24.24 10.94
N GLU A 9 14.19 23.86 11.52
CA GLU A 9 15.48 23.82 10.86
C GLU A 9 15.72 22.38 10.36
N LEU A 10 15.88 22.22 9.05
CA LEU A 10 16.16 20.93 8.43
C LEU A 10 17.54 20.93 7.80
N ASN A 11 18.33 19.91 8.13
CA ASN A 11 19.62 19.66 7.50
C ASN A 11 19.45 18.57 6.45
N ILE A 12 19.72 18.90 5.19
CA ILE A 12 19.75 17.93 4.09
C ILE A 12 21.12 18.01 3.43
N ASP A 13 21.97 17.03 3.76
CA ASP A 13 23.41 17.03 3.50
C ASP A 13 24.09 18.24 4.14
N ASP A 14 24.79 19.07 3.36
CA ASP A 14 25.52 20.26 3.84
C ASP A 14 24.69 21.55 3.82
N GLU A 15 23.38 21.46 3.52
CA GLU A 15 22.49 22.62 3.46
C GLU A 15 21.47 22.62 4.61
N VAL A 16 21.34 23.79 5.23
CA VAL A 16 20.37 24.07 6.30
C VAL A 16 19.20 24.85 5.69
N PHE A 17 17.98 24.39 5.94
CA PHE A 17 16.74 25.00 5.46
C PHE A 17 15.88 25.43 6.64
N HIS A 18 15.40 26.68 6.62
CA HIS A 18 14.52 27.23 7.64
C HIS A 18 13.10 27.36 7.08
N ILE A 19 12.20 26.51 7.58
CA ILE A 19 10.79 26.48 7.15
C ILE A 19 9.84 26.68 8.32
N GLU A 20 8.66 27.21 8.01
CA GLU A 20 7.52 27.24 8.91
C GLU A 20 6.51 26.17 8.50
N VAL A 21 6.19 25.26 9.41
CA VAL A 21 5.12 24.29 9.23
C VAL A 21 3.93 24.68 10.10
N ARG A 22 2.74 24.71 9.50
CA ARG A 22 1.49 24.97 10.21
C ARG A 22 0.60 23.75 10.23
N GLU A 23 -0.23 23.66 11.27
CA GLU A 23 -1.26 22.64 11.30
C GLU A 23 -2.38 22.94 10.29
N PRO A 24 -2.92 21.90 9.62
CA PRO A 24 -4.03 22.05 8.70
C PRO A 24 -5.30 22.44 9.47
N ASN A 25 -6.00 23.45 8.97
CA ASN A 25 -7.33 23.78 9.47
C ASN A 25 -8.40 22.78 8.97
N LEU A 26 -9.62 22.90 9.46
CA LEU A 26 -10.70 21.94 9.17
C LEU A 26 -11.06 21.84 7.68
N LYS A 27 -10.92 22.94 6.91
CA LYS A 27 -11.13 22.96 5.46
C LYS A 27 -9.97 22.25 4.74
N GLU A 28 -8.73 22.56 5.12
CA GLU A 28 -7.52 21.95 4.55
C GLU A 28 -7.44 20.45 4.83
N LYS A 29 -7.86 20.00 6.02
CA LYS A 29 -7.99 18.56 6.33
C LYS A 29 -8.94 17.87 5.35
N LYS A 30 -10.12 18.44 5.11
CA LYS A 30 -11.08 17.90 4.14
C LYS A 30 -10.53 17.88 2.71
N GLU A 31 -9.77 18.90 2.33
CA GLU A 31 -9.16 18.98 1.00
C GLU A 31 -8.10 17.89 0.81
N LEU A 32 -7.24 17.67 1.82
CA LEU A 32 -6.27 16.59 1.81
C LEU A 32 -6.95 15.21 1.80
N GLU A 33 -8.01 15.02 2.59
CA GLU A 33 -8.81 13.78 2.58
C GLU A 33 -9.43 13.48 1.22
N LEU A 34 -9.94 14.51 0.53
CA LEU A 34 -10.46 14.37 -0.83
C LEU A 34 -9.34 14.00 -1.82
N SER A 35 -8.16 14.59 -1.69
CA SER A 35 -7.02 14.31 -2.57
C SER A 35 -6.51 12.86 -2.50
N VAL A 36 -6.70 12.19 -1.37
CA VAL A 36 -6.29 10.78 -1.17
C VAL A 36 -7.43 9.77 -1.36
N LYS A 37 -8.67 10.25 -1.57
CA LYS A 37 -9.86 9.39 -1.64
C LYS A 37 -9.75 8.33 -2.75
N GLU A 38 -9.38 8.74 -3.95
CA GLU A 38 -9.22 7.83 -5.08
C GLU A 38 -8.11 6.79 -4.84
N SER A 39 -6.99 7.20 -4.25
CA SER A 39 -5.90 6.29 -3.91
C SER A 39 -6.34 5.24 -2.89
N LYS A 40 -7.18 5.64 -1.92
CA LYS A 40 -7.74 4.74 -0.92
C LYS A 40 -8.73 3.73 -1.53
N GLU A 41 -9.58 4.19 -2.44
CA GLU A 41 -10.50 3.31 -3.18
C GLU A 41 -9.74 2.30 -4.04
N LEU A 42 -8.69 2.75 -4.73
CA LEU A 42 -7.81 1.88 -5.53
C LEU A 42 -7.07 0.87 -4.66
N LEU A 43 -6.53 1.29 -3.52
CA LEU A 43 -5.87 0.40 -2.54
C LEU A 43 -6.82 -0.68 -2.01
N ASN A 44 -8.06 -0.30 -1.68
CA ASN A 44 -9.07 -1.25 -1.23
C ASN A 44 -9.38 -2.30 -2.32
N SER A 45 -9.56 -1.87 -3.57
CA SER A 45 -9.80 -2.75 -4.71
C SER A 45 -8.63 -3.73 -4.95
N LEU A 46 -7.39 -3.26 -4.85
CA LEU A 46 -6.21 -4.13 -4.93
C LEU A 46 -6.15 -5.13 -3.78
N SER A 47 -6.41 -4.70 -2.56
CA SER A 47 -6.45 -5.57 -1.38
C SER A 47 -7.54 -6.65 -1.49
N GLU A 48 -8.74 -6.30 -1.95
CA GLU A 48 -9.81 -7.27 -2.22
C GLU A 48 -9.40 -8.30 -3.27
N ASN A 49 -8.72 -7.86 -4.33
CA ASN A 49 -8.21 -8.74 -5.38
C ASN A 49 -7.12 -9.69 -4.85
N GLU A 50 -6.16 -9.18 -4.07
CA GLU A 50 -5.14 -10.02 -3.41
C GLU A 50 -5.76 -11.05 -2.46
N ASN A 51 -6.72 -10.65 -1.63
CA ASN A 51 -7.45 -11.55 -0.74
C ASN A 51 -8.18 -12.64 -1.52
N LYS A 52 -8.82 -12.29 -2.64
CA LYS A 52 -9.47 -13.26 -3.52
C LYS A 52 -8.46 -14.25 -4.11
N ARG A 53 -7.31 -13.77 -4.60
CA ARG A 53 -6.22 -14.63 -5.10
C ARG A 53 -5.70 -15.58 -4.02
N ALA A 54 -5.46 -15.07 -2.81
CA ALA A 54 -4.99 -15.87 -1.69
C ALA A 54 -5.98 -17.00 -1.34
N ASN A 55 -7.29 -16.69 -1.31
CA ASN A 55 -8.32 -17.69 -1.04
C ASN A 55 -8.41 -18.75 -2.15
N LEU A 56 -8.31 -18.37 -3.42
CA LEU A 56 -8.29 -19.31 -4.55
C LEU A 56 -7.07 -20.23 -4.48
N ASN A 57 -5.88 -19.67 -4.19
CA ASN A 57 -4.65 -20.45 -4.01
C ASN A 57 -4.75 -21.44 -2.84
N ARG A 58 -5.37 -21.03 -1.73
CA ARG A 58 -5.62 -21.93 -0.59
C ARG A 58 -6.49 -23.13 -1.00
N GLN A 59 -7.58 -22.88 -1.73
CA GLN A 59 -8.44 -23.97 -2.22
C GLN A 59 -7.71 -24.91 -3.18
N ILE A 60 -6.84 -24.38 -4.06
CA ILE A 60 -6.01 -25.20 -4.94
C ILE A 60 -5.07 -26.10 -4.12
N LYS A 61 -4.45 -25.54 -3.07
CA LYS A 61 -3.56 -26.28 -2.17
C LYS A 61 -4.30 -27.42 -1.48
N GLU A 62 -5.45 -27.14 -0.87
CA GLU A 62 -6.29 -28.14 -0.20
C GLU A 62 -6.72 -29.27 -1.17
N ASN A 63 -7.18 -28.91 -2.37
CA ASN A 63 -7.53 -29.91 -3.39
C ASN A 63 -6.32 -30.74 -3.83
N THR A 64 -5.13 -30.14 -3.90
CA THR A 64 -3.88 -30.83 -4.28
C THR A 64 -3.45 -31.82 -3.22
N GLU A 65 -3.52 -31.44 -1.95
CA GLU A 65 -3.27 -32.32 -0.81
C GLU A 65 -4.23 -33.51 -0.81
N MET A 66 -5.52 -33.28 -1.06
CA MET A 66 -6.51 -34.36 -1.20
C MET A 66 -6.19 -35.31 -2.37
N ILE A 67 -5.78 -34.77 -3.52
CA ILE A 67 -5.36 -35.60 -4.66
C ILE A 67 -4.16 -36.48 -4.29
N GLU A 68 -3.19 -35.96 -3.55
CA GLU A 68 -2.03 -36.71 -3.08
C GLU A 68 -2.41 -37.81 -2.10
N ILE A 69 -3.25 -37.50 -1.10
CA ILE A 69 -3.79 -38.49 -0.16
C ILE A 69 -4.51 -39.61 -0.91
N ASN A 70 -5.39 -39.27 -1.85
CA ASN A 70 -6.13 -40.23 -2.65
C ASN A 70 -5.21 -41.10 -3.52
N LYS A 71 -4.14 -40.53 -4.07
CA LYS A 71 -3.11 -41.29 -4.80
C LYS A 71 -2.42 -42.29 -3.88
N GLU A 72 -2.01 -41.90 -2.68
CA GLU A 72 -1.37 -42.82 -1.73
C GLU A 72 -2.32 -43.92 -1.26
N LEU A 73 -3.57 -43.59 -0.94
CA LEU A 73 -4.60 -44.57 -0.60
C LEU A 73 -4.83 -45.57 -1.74
N SER A 74 -4.91 -45.09 -2.99
CA SER A 74 -5.15 -45.98 -4.15
C SER A 74 -4.06 -47.03 -4.37
N LYS A 75 -2.84 -46.83 -3.84
CA LYS A 75 -1.74 -47.82 -3.87
C LYS A 75 -1.98 -48.98 -2.92
N GLN A 76 -2.77 -48.80 -1.87
CA GLN A 76 -3.12 -49.86 -0.92
C GLN A 76 -4.16 -50.83 -1.51
N SER A 77 -4.34 -52.00 -0.90
CA SER A 77 -5.34 -53.00 -1.35
C SER A 77 -6.74 -52.64 -0.86
N ILE A 78 -7.28 -51.52 -1.35
CA ILE A 78 -8.61 -51.00 -1.00
C ILE A 78 -9.63 -51.40 -2.09
N LYS A 79 -10.87 -51.75 -1.71
CA LYS A 79 -11.94 -52.09 -2.65
C LYS A 79 -12.40 -50.91 -3.53
N ASP A 80 -12.35 -49.69 -3.00
CA ASP A 80 -13.01 -48.53 -3.61
C ASP A 80 -12.09 -47.62 -4.44
N LYS A 81 -11.04 -48.16 -5.08
CA LYS A 81 -10.08 -47.33 -5.85
C LYS A 81 -10.75 -46.47 -6.93
N PHE A 82 -11.83 -46.97 -7.54
CA PHE A 82 -12.55 -46.24 -8.58
C PHE A 82 -13.19 -44.94 -8.07
N SER A 83 -13.69 -44.91 -6.83
CA SER A 83 -14.26 -43.69 -6.25
C SER A 83 -13.17 -42.63 -6.01
N LEU A 84 -12.00 -43.04 -5.53
CA LEU A 84 -10.82 -42.16 -5.35
C LEU A 84 -10.36 -41.54 -6.69
N PHE A 85 -10.37 -42.34 -7.78
CA PHE A 85 -10.03 -41.81 -9.11
C PHE A 85 -11.06 -40.81 -9.65
N LEU A 86 -12.36 -41.05 -9.41
CA LEU A 86 -13.43 -40.12 -9.80
C LEU A 86 -13.34 -38.80 -9.02
N GLU A 87 -13.07 -38.88 -7.71
CA GLU A 87 -12.85 -37.71 -6.87
C GLU A 87 -11.64 -36.91 -7.39
N ASN A 88 -10.51 -37.57 -7.65
CA ASN A 88 -9.32 -36.92 -8.21
C ASN A 88 -9.60 -36.22 -9.54
N LYS A 89 -10.34 -36.85 -10.46
CA LYS A 89 -10.74 -36.22 -11.73
C LYS A 89 -11.54 -34.94 -11.49
N THR A 90 -12.42 -34.95 -10.50
CA THR A 90 -13.26 -33.80 -10.12
C THR A 90 -12.40 -32.67 -9.52
N LEU A 91 -11.51 -32.99 -8.60
CA LEU A 91 -10.59 -32.04 -7.98
C LEU A 91 -9.62 -31.42 -9.00
N ILE A 92 -9.10 -32.21 -9.95
CA ILE A 92 -8.25 -31.73 -11.04
C ILE A 92 -9.01 -30.72 -11.92
N LYS A 93 -10.26 -31.04 -12.28
CA LYS A 93 -11.11 -30.12 -13.05
C LYS A 93 -11.34 -28.81 -12.28
N LYS A 94 -11.66 -28.91 -10.99
CA LYS A 94 -11.87 -27.75 -10.11
C LYS A 94 -10.61 -26.89 -10.00
N ASN A 95 -9.43 -27.50 -9.84
CA ASN A 95 -8.16 -26.77 -9.84
C ASN A 95 -7.91 -26.04 -11.16
N LYS A 96 -8.26 -26.64 -12.30
CA LYS A 96 -8.16 -25.96 -13.61
C LYS A 96 -9.07 -24.72 -13.68
N GLU A 97 -10.31 -24.83 -13.19
CA GLU A 97 -11.26 -23.73 -13.14
C GLU A 97 -10.76 -22.60 -12.22
N LEU A 98 -10.28 -22.94 -11.02
CA LEU A 98 -9.70 -21.98 -10.07
C LEU A 98 -8.46 -21.25 -10.65
N ASN A 99 -7.59 -21.96 -11.35
CA ASN A 99 -6.44 -21.35 -12.04
C ASN A 99 -6.87 -20.38 -13.15
N LEU A 100 -7.94 -20.71 -13.90
CA LEU A 100 -8.51 -19.78 -14.88
C LEU A 100 -9.09 -18.53 -14.21
N GLU A 101 -9.71 -18.66 -13.04
CA GLU A 101 -10.15 -17.50 -12.27
C GLU A 101 -8.98 -16.63 -11.80
N ILE A 102 -7.91 -17.22 -11.27
CA ILE A 102 -6.70 -16.50 -10.89
C ILE A 102 -6.12 -15.71 -12.08
N ASN A 103 -6.07 -16.32 -13.27
CA ASN A 103 -5.54 -15.65 -14.46
C ASN A 103 -6.41 -14.48 -14.95
N LYS A 104 -7.70 -14.44 -14.58
CA LYS A 104 -8.58 -13.30 -14.86
C LYS A 104 -8.38 -12.14 -13.87
N LEU A 105 -7.79 -12.42 -12.71
CA LEU A 105 -7.51 -11.41 -11.70
C LEU A 105 -6.25 -10.64 -12.10
N LYS A 106 -6.39 -9.31 -12.26
CA LYS A 106 -5.25 -8.42 -12.55
C LYS A 106 -4.19 -8.58 -11.46
N LEU A 107 -2.92 -8.55 -11.88
CA LEU A 107 -1.82 -8.39 -10.93
C LEU A 107 -1.95 -7.02 -10.27
N PRO A 108 -1.68 -6.92 -8.95
CA PRO A 108 -1.69 -5.65 -8.28
C PRO A 108 -0.53 -4.80 -8.81
N ASP A 109 -0.87 -3.61 -9.33
CA ASP A 109 0.08 -2.59 -9.74
C ASP A 109 -0.06 -1.41 -8.77
N PHE A 110 0.93 -1.25 -7.89
CA PHE A 110 0.94 -0.21 -6.87
C PHE A 110 1.54 1.11 -7.39
N THR A 111 2.08 1.14 -8.61
CA THR A 111 2.75 2.35 -9.14
C THR A 111 1.79 3.53 -9.27
N GLU A 112 0.54 3.28 -9.66
CA GLU A 112 -0.49 4.31 -9.74
C GLU A 112 -0.83 4.86 -8.34
N ILE A 113 -0.95 3.99 -7.34
CA ILE A 113 -1.24 4.38 -5.94
C ILE A 113 -0.11 5.23 -5.39
N ASP A 114 1.14 4.78 -5.55
CA ASP A 114 2.33 5.50 -5.09
C ASP A 114 2.39 6.89 -5.72
N THR A 115 2.13 6.99 -7.03
CA THR A 115 2.12 8.27 -7.74
C THR A 115 1.05 9.21 -7.20
N LYS A 116 -0.18 8.72 -7.02
CA LYS A 116 -1.28 9.54 -6.47
C LYS A 116 -1.00 9.95 -5.02
N PHE A 117 -0.39 9.08 -4.22
CA PHE A 117 -0.03 9.37 -2.84
C PHE A 117 1.07 10.45 -2.75
N GLU A 118 2.13 10.34 -3.56
CA GLU A 118 3.18 11.35 -3.64
C GLU A 118 2.65 12.71 -4.11
N ASN A 119 1.68 12.72 -5.04
CA ASN A 119 0.98 13.94 -5.45
C ASN A 119 0.17 14.58 -4.31
N ALA A 120 -0.54 13.79 -3.52
CA ALA A 120 -1.27 14.30 -2.35
C ALA A 120 -0.32 14.89 -1.30
N LEU A 121 0.86 14.28 -1.10
CA LEU A 121 1.88 14.84 -0.22
C LEU A 121 2.52 16.10 -0.78
N ASN A 122 2.64 16.23 -2.10
CA ASN A 122 3.06 17.47 -2.74
C ASN A 122 2.04 18.59 -2.47
N ILE A 123 0.74 18.31 -2.60
CA ILE A 123 -0.32 19.25 -2.23
C ILE A 123 -0.19 19.64 -0.75
N LYS A 124 0.09 18.67 0.12
CA LYS A 124 0.32 18.91 1.55
C LYS A 124 1.52 19.83 1.80
N ASN A 125 2.61 19.69 1.05
CA ASN A 125 3.76 20.61 1.10
C ASN A 125 3.32 22.04 0.78
N GLU A 126 2.62 22.22 -0.34
CA GLU A 126 2.15 23.53 -0.80
C GLU A 126 1.22 24.20 0.21
N MET A 127 0.37 23.41 0.88
CA MET A 127 -0.58 23.92 1.85
C MET A 127 0.06 24.29 3.20
N LEU A 128 0.95 23.45 3.71
CA LEU A 128 1.35 23.48 5.13
C LEU A 128 2.75 24.04 5.37
N ILE A 129 3.60 24.07 4.34
CA ILE A 129 4.97 24.57 4.44
C ILE A 129 5.02 25.99 3.89
N SER A 130 5.65 26.86 4.64
CA SER A 130 5.88 28.27 4.29
C SER A 130 7.27 28.69 4.76
N GLY A 131 7.68 29.92 4.44
CA GLY A 131 9.00 30.44 4.80
C GLY A 131 9.86 30.73 3.58
N ILE A 132 10.97 31.42 3.80
CA ILE A 132 11.87 31.93 2.76
C ILE A 132 12.54 30.76 2.01
N ASP A 133 12.87 29.68 2.72
CA ASP A 133 13.56 28.53 2.13
C ASP A 133 12.64 27.47 1.53
N LYS A 134 11.31 27.66 1.54
CA LYS A 134 10.33 26.67 1.03
C LYS A 134 10.68 26.20 -0.38
N GLU A 135 10.75 27.13 -1.32
CA GLU A 135 10.99 26.80 -2.74
C GLU A 135 12.36 26.15 -2.94
N LYS A 136 13.37 26.60 -2.18
CA LYS A 136 14.72 26.05 -2.23
C LYS A 136 14.72 24.59 -1.73
N LEU A 137 14.04 24.32 -0.63
CA LEU A 137 13.88 23.00 -0.04
C LEU A 137 13.16 22.04 -1.00
N LEU A 138 12.01 22.43 -1.55
CA LEU A 138 11.23 21.57 -2.45
C LEU A 138 12.00 21.22 -3.73
N ASN A 139 12.77 22.17 -4.27
CA ASN A 139 13.67 21.92 -5.39
C ASN A 139 14.82 20.97 -5.01
N ALA A 140 15.42 21.14 -3.84
CA ALA A 140 16.48 20.26 -3.35
C ALA A 140 15.98 18.82 -3.17
N LEU A 141 14.79 18.61 -2.58
CA LEU A 141 14.16 17.30 -2.46
C LEU A 141 13.99 16.64 -3.83
N LYS A 142 13.48 17.39 -4.82
CA LYS A 142 13.27 16.89 -6.18
C LYS A 142 14.57 16.54 -6.89
N GLN A 143 15.58 17.39 -6.81
CA GLN A 143 16.90 17.15 -7.42
C GLN A 143 17.59 15.92 -6.84
N LYS A 144 17.44 15.71 -5.53
CA LYS A 144 18.00 14.56 -4.81
C LYS A 144 17.15 13.30 -4.92
N GLY A 145 15.99 13.36 -5.59
CA GLY A 145 15.08 12.22 -5.72
C GLY A 145 14.46 11.78 -4.39
N ILE A 146 14.36 12.66 -3.41
CA ILE A 146 13.77 12.37 -2.10
C ILE A 146 12.25 12.37 -2.24
N LYS A 147 11.61 11.25 -1.89
CA LYS A 147 10.15 11.12 -1.88
C LYS A 147 9.53 12.01 -0.80
N ASN A 148 8.35 12.58 -1.08
CA ASN A 148 7.62 13.41 -0.12
C ASN A 148 7.18 12.59 1.10
N SER A 149 6.90 11.30 0.93
CA SER A 149 6.58 10.38 2.03
C SER A 149 7.70 10.31 3.06
N TYR A 150 8.93 10.11 2.60
CA TYR A 150 10.11 10.08 3.46
C TYR A 150 10.37 11.45 4.11
N PHE A 151 10.24 12.52 3.33
CA PHE A 151 10.37 13.87 3.84
C PHE A 151 9.38 14.16 4.98
N TRP A 152 8.10 13.80 4.83
CA TRP A 152 7.11 14.00 5.87
C TRP A 152 7.35 13.15 7.12
N ASP A 153 7.95 11.97 7.00
CA ASP A 153 8.34 11.16 8.18
C ASP A 153 9.42 11.87 9.01
N ILE A 154 10.44 12.42 8.36
CA ILE A 154 11.47 13.24 9.02
C ILE A 154 10.84 14.49 9.62
N LEU A 155 10.07 15.23 8.82
CA LEU A 155 9.49 16.50 9.23
C LEU A 155 8.55 16.34 10.43
N SER A 156 7.79 15.25 10.49
CA SER A 156 6.89 14.96 11.62
C SER A 156 7.66 14.72 12.93
N LYS A 157 8.85 14.11 12.85
CA LYS A 157 9.73 13.92 14.02
C LYS A 157 10.28 15.26 14.52
N GLU A 158 10.68 16.15 13.63
CA GLU A 158 11.15 17.48 14.03
C GLU A 158 10.02 18.34 14.60
N ILE A 159 8.80 18.26 14.03
CA ILE A 159 7.62 18.93 14.59
C ILE A 159 7.32 18.43 16.01
N ALA A 160 7.41 17.12 16.26
CA ALA A 160 7.18 16.55 17.59
C ALA A 160 8.21 17.07 18.62
N LYS A 161 9.49 17.17 18.24
CA LYS A 161 10.52 17.77 19.11
C LYS A 161 10.22 19.24 19.44
N GLU A 162 9.74 20.02 18.48
CA GLU A 162 9.35 21.42 18.73
C GLU A 162 8.06 21.53 19.56
N GLN A 163 7.16 20.55 19.49
CA GLN A 163 6.00 20.46 20.38
C GLN A 163 6.41 20.21 21.83
N GLU A 164 7.36 19.30 22.08
CA GLU A 164 7.83 18.97 23.44
C GLU A 164 8.56 20.13 24.14
N LYS A 165 9.10 21.10 23.37
CA LYS A 165 9.76 22.29 23.90
C LYS A 165 8.79 23.40 24.35
N LYS A 166 7.52 23.35 23.92
CA LYS A 166 6.48 24.36 24.22
C LYS A 166 5.62 23.95 25.40
#